data_AF-A0A0M2UAL7-F1
#
_entry.id   AF-A0A0M2UAL7-F1
#
_cell.length_a   1.000
_cell.length_b   1.000
_cell.length_c   1.000
_cell.angle_alpha   90.00
_cell.angle_beta   90.00
_cell.angle_gamma   90.00
#
_symmetry.space_group_name_H-M   'P 1'
#
loop_
_entity.id
_entity.type
_entity.pdbx_description
1 polymer ?
#
loop_
_entity_poly.entity_id
_entity_poly.type
_entity_poly.pdbx_seq_one_letter_code
_entity_poly.pdbx_strand_id
1 'polypeptide(L)' 'MSKQKRPSWIDEKALSRKYCLNATRVIRAWREGRSDLEIALMFGTTPRQLMRMRQEIQEAHQQARCRKNKTT' A
#
# COMPACT_ATOMS: atom_id res chain seq x y z
N MET A 1 -20.44 12.68 -3.15
CA MET A 1 -18.99 12.36 -3.05
C MET A 1 -18.77 10.89 -3.35
N SER A 2 -18.21 10.58 -4.53
CA SER A 2 -18.11 9.21 -5.05
C SER A 2 -17.14 8.36 -4.23
N LYS A 3 -17.66 7.37 -3.51
CA LYS A 3 -16.87 6.32 -2.85
C LYS A 3 -16.23 5.46 -3.93
N GLN A 4 -15.03 5.82 -4.37
CA GLN A 4 -14.27 5.02 -5.32
C GLN A 4 -13.97 3.66 -4.67
N LYS A 5 -14.55 2.60 -5.24
CA LYS A 5 -14.43 1.20 -4.81
C LYS A 5 -12.95 0.84 -4.80
N ARG A 6 -12.35 0.79 -3.61
CA ARG A 6 -10.92 0.48 -3.45
C ARG A 6 -10.72 -0.99 -3.79
N PRO A 7 -9.64 -1.35 -4.50
CA PRO A 7 -9.37 -2.75 -4.78
C PRO A 7 -9.19 -3.51 -3.46
N SER A 8 -10.00 -4.55 -3.26
CA SER A 8 -10.13 -5.35 -2.04
C SER A 8 -8.93 -6.24 -1.73
N TRP A 9 -7.85 -6.15 -2.50
CA TRP A 9 -6.62 -6.92 -2.30
C TRP A 9 -5.56 -6.19 -1.46
N ILE A 10 -5.72 -4.88 -1.22
CA ILE A 10 -4.86 -4.13 -0.30
C ILE A 10 -5.57 -4.05 1.05
N ASP A 11 -5.03 -4.76 2.04
CA ASP A 11 -5.49 -4.63 3.42
C ASP A 11 -4.90 -3.37 4.06
N GLU A 12 -5.54 -2.22 3.79
CA GLU A 12 -5.13 -0.91 4.28
C GLU A 12 -5.09 -0.86 5.81
N LYS A 13 -5.94 -1.66 6.47
CA LYS A 13 -6.00 -1.76 7.94
C LYS A 13 -4.79 -2.51 8.48
N ALA A 14 -4.39 -3.61 7.85
CA ALA A 14 -3.19 -4.34 8.22
C ALA A 14 -1.92 -3.47 8.09
N LEU A 15 -1.81 -2.74 6.98
CA LEU A 15 -0.68 -1.82 6.76
C LEU A 15 -0.67 -0.66 7.76
N SER A 16 -1.85 -0.09 8.07
CA SER A 16 -1.93 1.00 9.03
C SER A 16 -1.55 0.56 10.44
N ARG A 17 -1.91 -0.68 10.84
CA ARG A 17 -1.50 -1.26 12.12
C ARG A 17 -0.02 -1.58 12.17
N LYS A 18 0.55 -2.14 11.10
CA LYS A 18 1.95 -2.59 11.06
C LYS A 18 2.95 -1.44 11.09
N TYR A 19 2.64 -0.36 10.37
CA TYR A 19 3.54 0.79 10.28
C TYR A 19 3.11 1.96 11.17
N CYS A 20 1.96 1.88 11.84
CA CYS A 20 1.35 2.99 12.61
C CYS A 20 1.16 4.26 11.76
N LEU A 21 0.87 4.07 10.47
CA LEU A 21 0.74 5.13 9.49
C LEU A 21 -0.64 5.08 8.84
N ASN A 22 -1.11 6.22 8.34
CA ASN A 22 -2.32 6.25 7.57
C ASN A 22 -2.06 5.73 6.14
N ALA A 23 -2.12 4.40 5.98
CA ALA A 23 -1.81 3.73 4.71
C ALA A 23 -2.67 4.25 3.55
N THR A 24 -3.92 4.65 3.81
CA THR A 24 -4.80 5.27 2.80
C THR A 24 -4.20 6.56 2.24
N ARG A 25 -3.63 7.42 3.09
CA ARG A 25 -3.02 8.69 2.63
C ARG A 25 -1.71 8.42 1.88
N VAL A 26 -0.93 7.43 2.32
CA VAL A 26 0.28 6.99 1.62
C VAL A 26 -0.04 6.45 0.22
N ILE A 27 -1.04 5.57 0.10
CA ILE A 27 -1.46 5.01 -1.19
C ILE A 27 -2.02 6.10 -2.11
N ARG A 28 -2.74 7.08 -1.56
CA ARG A 28 -3.17 8.27 -2.33
C ARG A 28 -1.99 9.07 -2.84
N ALA A 29 -1.00 9.36 -1.98
CA ALA A 29 0.19 10.09 -2.39
C ALA A 29 0.98 9.35 -3.48
N TRP A 30 1.08 8.01 -3.41
CA TRP A 30 1.65 7.21 -4.50
C TRP A 30 0.83 7.30 -5.79
N ARG A 31 -0.50 7.33 -5.72
CA ARG A 31 -1.37 7.53 -6.90
C ARG A 31 -1.25 8.93 -7.50
N GLU A 32 -0.94 9.93 -6.68
CA GLU A 32 -0.67 11.30 -7.10
C GLU A 32 0.73 11.46 -7.71
N GLY A 33 1.55 10.40 -7.73
CA GLY A 33 2.89 10.42 -8.33
C GLY A 33 3.98 10.96 -7.41
N ARG A 34 3.72 11.11 -6.11
CA ARG A 34 4.73 11.56 -5.15
C ARG A 34 5.81 10.51 -4.95
N SER A 35 7.04 10.98 -4.79
CA SER A 35 8.17 10.11 -4.52
C SER A 35 8.13 9.57 -3.09
N ASP A 36 8.70 8.38 -2.88
CA ASP A 36 8.73 7.74 -1.55
C ASP A 36 9.43 8.63 -0.51
N LEU A 37 10.41 9.43 -0.94
CA LEU A 37 11.11 10.40 -0.09
C LEU A 37 10.19 11.55 0.36
N GLU A 38 9.36 12.09 -0.54
CA GLU A 38 8.42 13.17 -0.21
C GLU A 38 7.33 12.67 0.73
N ILE A 39 6.87 11.44 0.53
CA ILE A 39 5.92 10.78 1.41
C ILE A 39 6.57 10.55 2.79
N ALA A 40 7.81 10.09 2.84
CA ALA A 40 8.55 9.95 4.10
C ALA A 40 8.62 11.28 4.87
N LEU A 41 8.95 12.37 4.17
CA LEU A 41 8.99 13.71 4.74
C LEU A 41 7.61 14.19 5.22
N MET A 42 6.55 13.99 4.43
CA MET A 42 5.19 14.40 4.78
C MET A 42 4.62 13.67 6.00
N PHE A 43 4.94 12.39 6.14
CA PHE A 43 4.38 11.53 7.19
C PHE A 43 5.33 11.35 8.37
N GLY A 44 6.56 11.89 8.32
CA GLY A 44 7.58 11.72 9.36
C GLY A 44 8.06 10.28 9.48
N THR A 45 8.24 9.59 8.36
CA THR A 45 8.56 8.15 8.30
C THR A 45 9.91 7.93 7.66
N THR A 46 10.45 6.72 7.82
CA THR A 46 11.69 6.37 7.13
C THR A 46 11.37 5.93 5.70
N PRO A 47 12.09 6.41 4.66
CA PRO A 47 11.89 5.96 3.28
C PRO A 47 12.04 4.43 3.12
N ARG A 48 12.86 3.81 3.97
CA ARG A 48 12.99 2.35 4.07
C ARG A 48 11.68 1.64 4.44
N GLN A 49 10.86 2.22 5.32
CA GLN A 49 9.55 1.67 5.68
C GLN A 49 8.58 1.74 4.51
N LEU A 50 8.61 2.84 3.74
CA LEU A 50 7.78 2.99 2.54
C LEU A 50 8.17 2.01 1.44
N MET A 51 9.48 1.80 1.20
CA MET A 51 9.95 0.76 0.29
C MET A 51 9.45 -0.62 0.71
N ARG A 52 9.54 -0.96 2.00
CA ARG A 52 9.05 -2.25 2.50
C ARG A 52 7.54 -2.38 2.33
N MET A 53 6.78 -1.33 2.63
CA MET A 53 5.33 -1.30 2.42
C MET A 53 4.96 -1.53 0.96
N ARG A 54 5.70 -0.90 0.02
CA ARG A 54 5.51 -1.08 -1.42
C ARG A 54 5.79 -2.52 -1.86
N GLN A 55 6.84 -3.13 -1.33
CA GLN A 55 7.18 -4.53 -1.57
C GLN A 55 6.09 -5.48 -1.06
N GLU A 56 5.61 -5.28 0.17
CA GLU A 56 4.52 -6.09 0.73
C GLU A 56 3.23 -5.99 -0.09
N ILE A 57 2.91 -4.81 -0.64
CA ILE A 57 1.76 -4.63 -1.53
C ILE A 57 1.95 -5.42 -2.83
N GLN A 58 3.16 -5.42 -3.40
CA GLN A 58 3.47 -6.20 -4.59
C GLN A 58 3.39 -7.70 -4.31
N GLU A 59 3.92 -8.16 -3.19
CA GLU A 59 3.86 -9.56 -2.75
C GLU A 59 2.41 -10.00 -2.52
N ALA A 60 1.60 -9.19 -1.84
CA ALA A 60 0.17 -9.45 -1.65
C ALA A 60 -0.57 -9.53 -2.99
N HIS A 61 -0.26 -8.65 -3.94
CA HIS A 61 -0.85 -8.69 -5.29
C HIS A 61 -0.41 -9.95 -6.06
N GLN A 62 0.87 -10.32 -5.98
CA GLN A 62 1.38 -11.55 -6.59
C GLN A 62 0.74 -12.79 -5.97
N GLN A 63 0.59 -12.84 -4.65
CA GLN A 63 -0.04 -13.95 -3.94
C GLN A 63 -1.53 -14.06 -4.28
N ALA A 64 -2.25 -12.93 -4.35
CA ALA A 64 -3.64 -12.87 -4.80
C ALA A 64 -3.79 -13.34 -6.26
N ARG A 65 -2.81 -13.07 -7.11
CA ARG A 65 -2.75 -13.60 -8.47
C ARG A 65 -2.50 -15.10 -8.45
N CYS A 66 -1.41 -15.58 -7.85
CA CYS A 66 -1.07 -17.01 -7.79
C CYS A 66 -2.19 -17.89 -7.20
N ARG A 67 -2.94 -17.41 -6.20
CA ARG A 67 -4.10 -18.13 -5.64
C ARG A 67 -5.26 -18.31 -6.62
N LYS A 68 -5.43 -17.42 -7.60
CA LYS A 68 -6.45 -17.57 -8.66
C LYS A 68 -6.06 -18.61 -9.71
N ASN A 69 -4.79 -19.00 -9.76
CA ASN A 69 -4.24 -19.89 -10.78
C ASN A 69 -4.10 -21.34 -10.30
N LYS A 70 -4.32 -21.59 -9.00
CA LYS A 70 -4.01 -22.87 -8.34
C LYS A 70 -5.26 -23.72 -8.07
N THR A 71 -6.28 -23.53 -8.91
CA THR A 71 -7.50 -24.34 -8.97
C THR A 71 -7.75 -24.71 -10.42
N THR A 72 -6.93 -25.62 -10.95
CA THR A 72 -7.25 -26.53 -12.06
C THR A 72 -6.35 -27.74 -11.88
#